data_AF-T1CQH6-F1
#
_entry.id   AF-T1CQH6-F1
#
_cell.length_a   1.000
_cell.length_b   1.000
_cell.length_c   1.000
_cell.angle_alpha   90.00
_cell.angle_beta   90.00
_cell.angle_gamma   90.00
#
_symmetry.space_group_name_H-M   'P 1'
#
loop_
_entity.id
_entity.type
_entity.pdbx_description
1 polymer ?
#
loop_
_entity_poly.entity_id
_entity_poly.type
_entity_poly.pdbx_seq_one_letter_code
_entity_poly.pdbx_strand_id
1 'polypeptide(L)'
;RFLATGPDADELARARTESRATFIRGIEKVGGFGGKATVLAEGQVYRKNPTAYLEDFAMLRAATPQAVRGAAQRWLGQGDFTLVVAPGDDVAASDAAYAALQRGLPAAAGAPALKADPAAAYRAVASTAERKHGVPEVERFPDLDFPALQRATLSNGIPV
;
A
#
# COMPACT_ATOMS: atom_id res chain seq x y z
N ARG A 1 -30.88 -3.47 -3.83
CA ARG A 1 -30.95 -4.95 -3.90
C ARG A 1 -30.26 -5.61 -2.71
N PHE A 2 -28.95 -5.42 -2.52
CA PHE A 2 -28.19 -6.09 -1.44
C PHE A 2 -28.77 -5.86 -0.03
N LEU A 3 -29.19 -4.64 0.32
CA LEU A 3 -29.83 -4.33 1.62
C LEU A 3 -31.15 -5.08 1.85
N ALA A 4 -31.86 -5.39 0.78
CA ALA A 4 -33.18 -6.04 0.85
C ALA A 4 -33.04 -7.55 1.06
N THR A 5 -32.14 -8.21 0.32
CA THR A 5 -32.06 -9.68 0.29
C THR A 5 -30.81 -10.25 0.95
N GLY A 6 -29.75 -9.45 1.13
CA GLY A 6 -28.42 -9.94 1.50
C GLY A 6 -27.72 -10.67 0.36
N PRO A 7 -26.51 -11.20 0.61
CA PRO A 7 -25.84 -12.11 -0.31
C PRO A 7 -26.53 -13.48 -0.33
N ASP A 8 -26.35 -14.23 -1.41
CA ASP A 8 -26.61 -15.67 -1.39
C ASP A 8 -25.45 -16.47 -0.77
N ALA A 9 -25.65 -17.79 -0.62
CA ALA A 9 -24.65 -18.66 -0.01
C ALA A 9 -23.37 -18.79 -0.85
N ASP A 10 -23.50 -18.78 -2.17
CA ASP A 10 -22.38 -18.95 -3.09
C ASP A 10 -21.55 -17.67 -3.18
N GLU A 11 -22.20 -16.50 -3.20
CA GLU A 11 -21.57 -15.19 -3.07
C GLU A 11 -20.75 -15.10 -1.78
N LEU A 12 -21.32 -15.51 -0.66
CA LEU A 12 -20.63 -15.50 0.63
C LEU A 12 -19.45 -16.50 0.65
N ALA A 13 -19.61 -17.67 0.05
CA ALA A 13 -18.52 -18.65 -0.07
C ALA A 13 -17.37 -18.13 -0.95
N ARG A 14 -17.68 -17.52 -2.10
CA ARG A 14 -16.68 -16.90 -2.97
C ARG A 14 -15.93 -15.77 -2.26
N ALA A 15 -16.65 -14.86 -1.61
CA ALA A 15 -16.04 -13.75 -0.87
C ALA A 15 -15.08 -14.25 0.22
N ARG A 16 -15.46 -15.28 0.98
CA ARG A 16 -14.57 -15.92 1.98
C ARG A 16 -13.29 -16.46 1.37
N THR A 17 -13.40 -17.17 0.24
CA THR A 17 -12.25 -17.73 -0.47
C THR A 17 -11.32 -16.63 -0.98
N GLU A 18 -11.87 -15.57 -1.56
CA GLU A 18 -11.11 -14.44 -2.08
C GLU A 18 -10.38 -13.68 -0.96
N SER A 19 -11.06 -13.35 0.14
CA SER A 19 -10.44 -12.67 1.28
C SER A 19 -9.25 -13.46 1.83
N ARG A 20 -9.40 -14.79 1.95
CA ARG A 20 -8.31 -15.67 2.42
C ARG A 20 -7.14 -15.72 1.45
N ALA A 21 -7.42 -15.86 0.15
CA ALA A 21 -6.36 -15.90 -0.88
C ALA A 21 -5.58 -14.58 -0.95
N THR A 22 -6.28 -13.44 -0.88
CA THR A 22 -5.66 -12.12 -0.90
C THR A 22 -4.82 -11.87 0.35
N PHE A 23 -5.28 -12.29 1.53
CA PHE A 23 -4.48 -12.19 2.74
C PHE A 23 -3.20 -13.02 2.65
N ILE A 24 -3.28 -14.29 2.23
CA ILE A 24 -2.11 -15.18 2.11
C ILE A 24 -1.05 -14.54 1.20
N ARG A 25 -1.46 -14.09 0.00
CA ARG A 25 -0.57 -13.38 -0.93
C ARG A 25 -0.02 -12.07 -0.35
N GLY A 26 -0.79 -11.39 0.50
CA GLY A 26 -0.36 -10.19 1.20
C GLY A 26 0.81 -10.47 2.14
N ILE A 27 0.66 -11.45 3.03
CA ILE A 27 1.62 -11.76 4.09
C ILE A 27 2.87 -12.53 3.64
N GLU A 28 2.91 -12.98 2.38
CA GLU A 28 4.15 -13.45 1.73
C GLU A 28 5.23 -12.35 1.74
N LYS A 29 4.83 -11.07 1.74
CA LYS A 29 5.73 -9.93 1.90
C LYS A 29 6.00 -9.63 3.37
N VAL A 30 7.25 -9.30 3.69
CA VAL A 30 7.67 -8.90 5.05
C VAL A 30 7.05 -7.55 5.44
N GLY A 31 7.05 -6.57 4.54
CA GLY A 31 6.53 -5.21 4.76
C GLY A 31 5.71 -4.67 3.58
N GLY A 32 5.29 -3.40 3.67
CA GLY A 32 4.39 -2.74 2.72
C GLY A 32 2.90 -2.98 3.05
N PHE A 33 2.00 -2.28 2.35
CA PHE A 33 0.56 -2.40 2.58
C PHE A 33 0.08 -3.86 2.46
N GLY A 34 -0.57 -4.35 3.50
CA GLY A 34 -1.04 -5.74 3.61
C GLY A 34 0.06 -6.80 3.81
N GLY A 35 1.30 -6.39 4.03
CA GLY A 35 2.41 -7.29 4.39
C GLY A 35 2.38 -7.69 5.86
N LYS A 36 3.21 -8.67 6.23
CA LYS A 36 3.22 -9.27 7.58
C LYS A 36 3.44 -8.23 8.69
N ALA A 37 4.44 -7.34 8.54
CA ALA A 37 4.72 -6.30 9.53
C ALA A 37 3.52 -5.34 9.71
N THR A 38 2.88 -4.93 8.61
CA THR A 38 1.71 -4.05 8.65
C THR A 38 0.53 -4.72 9.35
N VAL A 39 0.21 -5.98 9.03
CA VAL A 39 -0.89 -6.73 9.66
C VAL A 39 -0.70 -6.83 11.19
N LEU A 40 0.51 -7.16 11.64
CA LEU A 40 0.81 -7.26 13.07
C LEU A 40 0.76 -5.88 13.76
N ALA A 41 1.32 -4.85 13.11
CA ALA A 41 1.34 -3.50 13.64
C ALA A 41 -0.07 -2.90 13.73
N GLU A 42 -0.91 -3.06 12.71
CA GLU A 42 -2.31 -2.61 12.71
C GLU A 42 -3.11 -3.27 13.84
N GLY A 43 -2.95 -4.60 14.01
CA GLY A 43 -3.57 -5.31 15.12
C GLY A 43 -3.14 -4.75 16.47
N GLN A 44 -1.84 -4.49 16.66
CA GLN A 44 -1.33 -3.91 17.89
C GLN A 44 -1.82 -2.48 18.12
N VAL A 45 -1.84 -1.64 17.09
CA VAL A 45 -2.22 -0.22 17.20
C VAL A 45 -3.71 -0.08 17.48
N TYR A 46 -4.56 -0.72 16.68
CA TYR A 46 -6.01 -0.52 16.76
C TYR A 46 -6.69 -1.39 17.81
N ARG A 47 -6.09 -2.55 18.14
CA ARG A 47 -6.73 -3.55 19.01
C ARG A 47 -5.86 -4.01 20.18
N LYS A 48 -4.65 -3.46 20.35
CA LYS A 48 -3.68 -3.91 21.36
C LYS A 48 -3.42 -5.42 21.31
N ASN A 49 -3.56 -6.00 20.11
CA ASN A 49 -3.41 -7.42 19.87
C ASN A 49 -2.81 -7.65 18.47
N PRO A 50 -1.53 -8.04 18.35
CA PRO A 50 -0.88 -8.22 17.05
C PRO A 50 -1.44 -9.40 16.26
N THR A 51 -2.14 -10.34 16.91
CA THR A 51 -2.75 -11.50 16.25
C THR A 51 -4.24 -11.34 16.00
N ALA A 52 -4.79 -10.14 16.14
CA ALA A 52 -6.23 -9.89 16.00
C ALA A 52 -6.81 -10.23 14.60
N TYR A 53 -5.95 -10.35 13.58
CA TYR A 53 -6.35 -10.89 12.26
C TYR A 53 -6.92 -12.32 12.34
N LEU A 54 -6.54 -13.11 13.35
CA LEU A 54 -7.08 -14.46 13.58
C LEU A 54 -8.56 -14.40 14.00
N GLU A 55 -8.94 -13.39 14.79
CA GLU A 55 -10.32 -13.14 15.18
C GLU A 55 -11.15 -12.71 13.97
N ASP A 56 -10.59 -11.86 13.11
CA ASP A 56 -11.23 -11.48 11.84
C ASP A 56 -11.50 -12.69 10.97
N PHE A 57 -10.54 -13.63 10.87
CA PHE A 57 -10.76 -14.87 10.14
C PHE A 57 -11.79 -15.79 10.79
N ALA A 58 -11.85 -15.84 12.12
CA ALA A 58 -12.89 -16.59 12.82
C ALA A 58 -14.28 -16.00 12.50
N MET A 59 -14.41 -14.68 12.56
CA MET A 59 -15.63 -13.97 12.20
C MET A 59 -16.03 -14.21 10.74
N LEU A 60 -15.09 -14.06 9.80
CA LEU A 60 -15.36 -14.29 8.37
C LEU A 60 -15.82 -15.72 8.12
N ARG A 61 -15.18 -16.73 8.72
CA ARG A 61 -15.61 -18.14 8.57
C ARG A 61 -17.00 -18.38 9.15
N ALA A 62 -17.32 -17.80 10.30
CA ALA A 62 -18.62 -17.96 10.96
C ALA A 62 -19.75 -17.14 10.33
N ALA A 63 -19.44 -16.22 9.41
CA ALA A 63 -20.42 -15.35 8.78
C ALA A 63 -21.52 -16.16 8.06
N THR A 64 -22.76 -15.70 8.24
CA THR A 64 -23.96 -16.22 7.55
C THR A 64 -24.57 -15.12 6.67
N PRO A 65 -25.35 -15.49 5.63
CA PRO A 65 -26.01 -14.49 4.79
C PRO A 65 -26.87 -13.49 5.57
N GLN A 66 -27.59 -13.98 6.59
CA GLN A 66 -28.43 -13.14 7.45
C GLN A 66 -27.59 -12.18 8.31
N ALA A 67 -26.47 -12.64 8.88
CA ALA A 67 -25.58 -11.78 9.66
C ALA A 67 -24.99 -10.66 8.79
N VAL A 68 -24.57 -10.99 7.56
CA VAL A 68 -24.04 -10.00 6.61
C VAL A 68 -25.13 -9.01 6.20
N ARG A 69 -26.36 -9.47 5.92
CA ARG A 69 -27.50 -8.59 5.64
C ARG A 69 -27.80 -7.66 6.82
N GLY A 70 -27.82 -8.17 8.05
CA GLY A 70 -28.06 -7.38 9.25
C GLY A 70 -26.99 -6.30 9.46
N ALA A 71 -25.72 -6.64 9.26
CA ALA A 71 -24.63 -5.68 9.29
C ALA A 71 -24.79 -4.60 8.18
N ALA A 72 -25.13 -5.01 6.97
CA ALA A 72 -25.35 -4.08 5.86
C ALA A 72 -26.52 -3.13 6.15
N GLN A 73 -27.63 -3.61 6.69
CA GLN A 73 -28.77 -2.75 7.07
C GLN A 73 -28.38 -1.76 8.17
N ARG A 74 -27.61 -2.20 9.17
CA ARG A 74 -27.16 -1.34 10.27
C ARG A 74 -26.24 -0.22 9.79
N TRP A 75 -25.27 -0.53 8.94
CA TRP A 75 -24.18 0.40 8.63
C TRP A 75 -24.35 1.11 7.28
N LEU A 76 -24.97 0.46 6.29
CA LEU A 76 -25.16 1.02 4.95
C LEU A 76 -26.61 1.50 4.72
N GLY A 77 -27.54 1.18 5.62
CA GLY A 77 -28.96 1.56 5.48
C GLY A 77 -29.30 2.96 5.96
N GLN A 78 -28.37 3.70 6.59
CA GLN A 78 -28.66 5.00 7.22
C GLN A 78 -28.51 6.19 6.28
N GLY A 79 -28.19 5.96 5.01
CA GLY A 79 -27.85 6.98 4.03
C GLY A 79 -26.34 7.19 3.93
N ASP A 80 -25.91 7.66 2.78
CA ASP A 80 -24.51 7.87 2.43
C ASP A 80 -24.26 9.32 1.98
N PHE A 81 -23.04 9.78 2.21
CA PHE A 81 -22.55 10.98 1.55
C PHE A 81 -22.05 10.59 0.16
N THR A 82 -22.82 10.90 -0.88
CA THR A 82 -22.41 10.67 -2.27
C THR A 82 -21.77 11.93 -2.84
N LEU A 83 -20.44 11.91 -3.02
CA LEU A 83 -19.74 12.93 -3.79
C LEU A 83 -19.62 12.49 -5.25
N VAL A 84 -20.28 13.20 -6.15
CA VAL A 84 -20.15 13.01 -7.60
C VAL A 84 -19.17 14.05 -8.12
N VAL A 85 -18.05 13.59 -8.69
CA VAL A 85 -17.10 14.44 -9.39
C VAL A 85 -17.31 14.25 -10.88
N ALA A 86 -17.83 15.28 -11.54
CA ALA A 86 -17.92 15.34 -12.99
C ALA A 86 -16.71 16.13 -13.53
N PRO A 87 -16.18 15.76 -14.71
CA PRO A 87 -15.26 16.64 -15.42
C PRO A 87 -15.91 18.01 -15.62
N GLY A 88 -15.13 19.09 -15.48
CA GLY A 88 -15.60 20.43 -15.84
C GLY A 88 -15.79 20.56 -17.34
N ASP A 89 -16.54 21.59 -17.76
CA ASP A 89 -16.90 21.82 -19.17
C ASP A 89 -15.69 22.04 -20.09
N ASP A 90 -14.55 22.46 -19.52
CA ASP A 90 -13.29 22.64 -20.24
C ASP A 90 -12.18 21.83 -19.57
N VAL A 91 -12.03 20.59 -20.03
CA VAL A 91 -10.97 19.67 -19.59
C VAL A 91 -9.59 20.22 -19.95
N ALA A 92 -9.44 20.88 -21.10
CA ALA A 92 -8.15 21.43 -21.53
C ALA A 92 -7.69 22.58 -20.62
N ALA A 93 -8.62 23.47 -20.24
CA ALA A 93 -8.34 24.52 -19.26
C ALA A 93 -8.02 23.92 -17.87
N SER A 94 -8.74 22.89 -17.46
CA SER A 94 -8.52 22.20 -16.18
C SER A 94 -7.15 21.51 -16.13
N ASP A 95 -6.77 20.81 -17.19
CA ASP A 95 -5.47 20.17 -17.33
C ASP A 95 -4.33 21.21 -17.38
N ALA A 96 -4.53 22.32 -18.09
CA ALA A 96 -3.56 23.42 -18.12
C ALA A 96 -3.38 24.05 -16.72
N ALA A 97 -4.47 24.23 -15.97
CA ALA A 97 -4.43 24.72 -14.59
C ALA A 97 -3.70 23.73 -13.67
N TYR A 98 -3.97 22.43 -13.79
CA TYR A 98 -3.27 21.40 -13.02
C TYR A 98 -1.78 21.32 -13.36
N ALA A 99 -1.42 21.39 -14.64
CA ALA A 99 -0.03 21.44 -15.09
C ALA A 99 0.69 22.69 -14.55
N ALA A 100 0.01 23.83 -14.43
CA ALA A 100 0.57 25.03 -13.84
C ALA A 100 0.88 24.88 -12.34
N LEU A 101 0.08 24.07 -11.61
CA LEU A 101 0.34 23.72 -10.20
C LEU A 101 1.52 22.75 -10.03
N GLN A 102 1.85 21.96 -11.06
CA GLN A 102 2.99 21.04 -11.04
C GLN A 102 4.33 21.70 -11.38
N ARG A 103 4.39 23.03 -11.55
CA ARG A 103 5.68 23.71 -11.64
C ARG A 103 6.41 23.49 -10.32
N GLY A 104 7.48 22.69 -10.38
CA GLY A 104 8.40 22.51 -9.26
C GLY A 104 8.87 23.88 -8.75
N LEU A 105 9.24 23.93 -7.47
CA LEU A 105 9.82 25.14 -6.88
C LEU A 105 10.97 25.65 -7.77
N PRO A 106 11.12 26.97 -7.94
CA PRO A 106 12.27 27.52 -8.65
C PRO A 106 13.55 26.98 -8.00
N ALA A 107 14.61 26.83 -8.81
CA ALA A 107 15.91 26.42 -8.30
C ALA A 107 16.27 27.30 -7.09
N ALA A 108 16.53 26.67 -5.95
CA ALA A 108 16.83 27.40 -4.73
C ALA A 108 18.09 28.25 -4.95
N ALA A 109 18.05 29.53 -4.56
CA ALA A 109 19.19 30.42 -4.67
C ALA A 109 20.37 29.83 -3.88
N GLY A 110 21.49 29.57 -4.56
CA GLY A 110 22.67 28.93 -3.97
C GLY A 110 22.64 27.40 -3.94
N ALA A 111 21.64 26.74 -4.56
CA ALA A 111 21.68 25.30 -4.75
C ALA A 111 22.93 24.90 -5.55
N PRO A 112 23.67 23.86 -5.11
CA PRO A 112 24.80 23.36 -5.87
C PRO A 112 24.34 22.89 -7.25
N ALA A 113 25.12 23.20 -8.28
CA ALA A 113 24.83 22.73 -9.63
C ALA A 113 24.67 21.21 -9.62
N LEU A 114 23.59 20.71 -10.24
CA LEU A 114 23.41 19.28 -10.46
C LEU A 114 24.64 18.79 -11.23
N LYS A 115 25.46 17.98 -10.57
CA LYS A 115 26.45 17.18 -11.26
C LYS A 115 25.68 16.07 -11.97
N ALA A 116 25.26 16.34 -13.21
CA ALA A 116 24.89 15.27 -14.09
C ALA A 116 26.12 14.37 -14.21
N ASP A 117 25.99 13.10 -13.85
CA ASP A 117 26.98 12.13 -14.26
C ASP A 117 27.12 12.26 -15.79
N PRO A 118 28.36 12.33 -16.33
CA PRO A 118 28.56 12.40 -17.77
C PRO A 118 27.77 11.24 -18.36
N ALA A 119 26.80 11.55 -19.24
CA ALA A 119 25.79 10.63 -19.76
C ALA A 119 26.37 9.22 -19.84
N ALA A 120 26.07 8.45 -18.80
CA ALA A 120 26.94 7.35 -18.52
C ALA A 120 26.82 6.37 -19.68
N ALA A 121 27.97 5.99 -20.23
CA ALA A 121 28.08 5.01 -21.28
C ALA A 121 27.77 3.60 -20.75
N TYR A 122 26.75 3.47 -19.90
CA TYR A 122 26.23 2.21 -19.43
C TYR A 122 25.56 1.53 -20.62
N ARG A 123 26.13 0.40 -21.02
CA ARG A 123 25.47 -0.53 -21.92
C ARG A 123 25.00 -1.71 -21.10
N ALA A 124 23.78 -2.15 -21.36
CA ALA A 124 23.33 -3.44 -20.86
C ALA A 124 24.22 -4.53 -21.45
N VAL A 125 24.87 -5.31 -20.59
CA VAL A 125 25.56 -6.54 -21.00
C VAL A 125 24.55 -7.67 -21.10
N ALA A 126 24.85 -8.68 -21.93
CA ALA A 126 24.01 -9.86 -22.02
C ALA A 126 23.89 -10.52 -20.64
N SER A 127 22.66 -10.87 -20.26
CA SER A 127 22.37 -11.56 -19.00
C SER A 127 23.02 -12.95 -19.00
N THR A 128 24.07 -13.14 -18.21
CA THR A 128 24.69 -14.46 -17.97
C THR A 128 24.00 -15.26 -16.86
N ALA A 129 22.89 -14.75 -16.30
CA ALA A 129 22.17 -15.41 -15.22
C ALA A 129 21.54 -16.74 -15.66
N GLU A 130 22.05 -17.85 -15.10
CA GLU A 130 21.51 -19.20 -15.20
C GLU A 130 20.25 -19.35 -14.33
N ARG A 131 19.07 -19.17 -14.94
CA ARG A 131 17.77 -19.19 -14.22
C ARG A 131 17.16 -20.59 -14.06
N LYS A 132 17.78 -21.63 -14.65
CA LYS A 132 17.26 -23.00 -14.65
C LYS A 132 17.28 -23.64 -13.26
N HIS A 133 18.24 -23.24 -12.43
CA HIS A 133 18.46 -23.78 -11.09
C HIS A 133 17.77 -22.95 -9.99
N GLY A 134 16.95 -21.96 -10.36
CA GLY A 134 16.31 -21.04 -9.42
C GLY A 134 17.23 -19.91 -8.98
N VAL A 135 16.84 -19.24 -7.90
CA VAL A 135 17.66 -18.17 -7.29
C VAL A 135 18.87 -18.83 -6.63
N PRO A 136 20.09 -18.29 -6.79
CA PRO A 136 21.26 -18.78 -6.08
C PRO A 136 21.00 -18.88 -4.57
N GLU A 137 21.42 -19.97 -3.96
CA GLU A 137 21.30 -20.15 -2.52
C GLU A 137 22.24 -19.15 -1.81
N VAL A 138 21.69 -18.35 -0.89
CA VAL A 138 22.48 -17.36 -0.15
C VAL A 138 23.08 -18.05 1.07
N GLU A 139 24.31 -18.57 0.93
CA GLU A 139 25.00 -19.24 2.04
C GLU A 139 25.45 -18.27 3.14
N ARG A 140 25.79 -17.03 2.78
CA ARG A 140 26.23 -16.00 3.72
C ARG A 140 25.85 -14.61 3.23
N PHE A 141 25.20 -13.82 4.10
CA PHE A 141 25.00 -12.40 3.87
C PHE A 141 26.30 -11.64 4.18
N PRO A 142 26.66 -10.60 3.42
CA PRO A 142 27.77 -9.74 3.78
C PRO A 142 27.49 -9.07 5.13
N ASP A 143 28.55 -8.88 5.92
CA ASP A 143 28.45 -8.08 7.13
C ASP A 143 28.08 -6.64 6.77
N LEU A 144 27.06 -6.10 7.45
CA LEU A 144 26.61 -4.73 7.23
C LEU A 144 27.56 -3.77 7.92
N ASP A 145 28.33 -3.03 7.13
CA ASP A 145 29.15 -1.93 7.62
C ASP A 145 28.37 -0.61 7.47
N PHE A 146 27.95 -0.04 8.60
CA PHE A 146 27.21 1.22 8.61
C PHE A 146 28.15 2.36 9.00
N PRO A 147 28.10 3.51 8.29
CA PRO A 147 28.85 4.67 8.70
C PRO A 147 28.36 5.17 10.06
N ALA A 148 29.23 5.88 10.79
CA ALA A 148 28.87 6.51 12.05
C ALA A 148 27.64 7.42 11.87
N LEU A 149 26.66 7.27 12.76
CA LEU A 149 25.44 8.07 12.75
C LEU A 149 25.79 9.55 12.93
N GLN A 150 25.49 10.37 11.94
CA GLN A 150 25.65 11.82 12.03
C GLN A 150 24.36 12.45 12.51
N ARG A 151 24.49 13.47 13.35
CA ARG A 151 23.38 14.30 13.83
C ARG A 151 23.73 15.75 13.58
N ALA A 152 22.78 16.51 13.08
CA ALA A 152 22.87 17.94 12.87
C ALA A 152 21.64 18.63 13.45
N THR A 153 21.70 19.97 13.52
CA THR A 153 20.54 20.79 13.87
C THR A 153 20.32 21.75 12.71
N LEU A 154 19.12 21.71 12.15
CA LEU A 154 18.70 22.61 11.10
C LEU A 154 18.58 24.04 11.64
N SER A 155 18.67 25.04 10.76
CA SER A 155 18.57 26.46 11.13
C SER A 155 17.23 26.84 11.77
N ASN A 156 16.19 26.02 11.62
CA ASN A 156 14.89 26.15 12.28
C ASN A 156 14.81 25.41 13.64
N GLY A 157 15.94 24.91 14.16
CA GLY A 157 16.03 24.25 15.47
C GLY A 157 15.64 22.77 15.49
N ILE A 158 15.30 22.18 14.34
CA ILE A 158 14.94 20.76 14.26
C ILE A 158 16.21 19.88 14.23
N PRO A 159 16.35 18.89 15.13
CA PRO A 159 17.43 17.92 15.06
C PRO A 159 17.19 16.93 13.90
N VAL A 160 18.22 16.67 13.11
CA VAL A 160 18.21 15.69 12.00
C VAL A 160 19.39 14.74 12.08
#